data_AF-A0A961IX77-F1
#
_entry.id   AF-A0A961IX77-F1
#
_cell.length_a   1.000
_cell.length_b   1.000
_cell.length_c   1.000
_cell.angle_alpha   90.00
_cell.angle_beta   90.00
_cell.angle_gamma   90.00
#
_symmetry.space_group_name_H-M   'P 1'
#
loop_
_entity.id
_entity.type
_entity.pdbx_description
1 polymer ?
#
loop_
_entity_poly.entity_id
_entity_poly.type
_entity_poly.pdbx_seq_one_letter_code
_entity_poly.pdbx_strand_id
1 'polypeptide(L)'
;MRLKLVPDDTKWDFFGRLPITLGLSGLLVVVSLVSFVAFGLNYGIDFQGGTKIRTESTQALDVATYRDALAPLDLGDVAITQVYDPNFRADQHVASIRIQSQDGDEAISPETVQAVEDALSAVDPAVTFVSVESVGPKVSGELIWTAVESVVAAIGAVLIYIWLRFEWQFAIGAVVALVHDVLITVGVFSLFQIRFDLAIIAALLTIVGYSLNDTVVVFDRVRENLRR
;
A
#
# COMPACT_ATOMS: atom_id res chain seq x y z
N MET A 1 -35.48 9.05 29.18
CA MET A 1 -35.56 9.01 27.69
C MET A 1 -34.15 8.86 27.16
N ARG A 2 -33.82 7.75 26.49
CA ARG A 2 -32.52 7.61 25.80
C ARG A 2 -32.62 8.38 24.48
N LEU A 3 -31.73 9.36 24.26
CA LEU A 3 -31.58 10.04 22.98
C LEU A 3 -31.33 8.99 21.90
N LYS A 4 -32.28 8.84 20.96
CA LYS A 4 -32.08 8.06 19.74
C LYS A 4 -31.55 9.00 18.67
N LEU A 5 -30.26 8.85 18.35
CA LEU A 5 -29.59 9.62 17.30
C LEU A 5 -29.93 9.13 15.88
N VAL A 6 -30.50 7.92 15.74
CA VAL A 6 -30.84 7.32 14.44
C VAL A 6 -32.30 6.82 14.46
N PRO A 7 -33.11 7.12 13.43
CA PRO A 7 -34.49 6.63 13.30
C PRO A 7 -34.57 5.12 13.06
N ASP A 8 -35.57 4.44 13.65
CA ASP A 8 -35.71 2.97 13.62
C ASP A 8 -36.24 2.38 12.28
N ASP A 9 -36.61 3.19 11.29
CA ASP A 9 -37.15 2.73 9.99
C ASP A 9 -36.75 3.68 8.85
N THR A 10 -35.44 3.86 8.66
CA THR A 10 -34.93 4.77 7.63
C THR A 10 -34.97 4.11 6.25
N LYS A 11 -35.69 4.72 5.31
CA LYS A 11 -35.88 4.20 3.94
C LYS A 11 -35.10 5.05 2.95
N TRP A 12 -33.86 4.65 2.68
CA TRP A 12 -33.04 5.25 1.64
C TRP A 12 -33.30 4.57 0.31
N ASP A 13 -33.61 5.35 -0.73
CA ASP A 13 -33.70 4.86 -2.10
C ASP A 13 -32.32 4.83 -2.76
N PHE A 14 -31.67 3.67 -2.68
CA PHE A 14 -30.38 3.43 -3.32
C PHE A 14 -30.50 3.31 -4.84
N PHE A 15 -31.64 2.84 -5.36
CA PHE A 15 -31.85 2.60 -6.79
C PHE A 15 -32.13 3.90 -7.55
N GLY A 16 -32.82 4.86 -6.94
CA GLY A 16 -33.04 6.19 -7.54
C GLY A 16 -31.74 6.96 -7.83
N ARG A 17 -30.65 6.66 -7.10
CA ARG A 17 -29.31 7.28 -7.29
C ARG A 17 -28.32 6.42 -8.07
N LEU A 18 -28.75 5.23 -8.49
CA LEU A 18 -27.93 4.25 -9.19
C LEU A 18 -27.15 4.82 -10.41
N PRO A 19 -27.74 5.62 -11.32
CA PRO A 19 -26.98 6.11 -12.47
C PRO A 19 -25.84 7.06 -12.07
N ILE A 20 -26.01 7.83 -10.99
CA ILE A 20 -24.98 8.75 -10.50
C ILE A 20 -23.87 7.97 -9.82
N THR A 21 -24.22 7.03 -8.93
CA THR A 21 -23.23 6.24 -8.19
C THR A 21 -22.45 5.29 -9.10
N LEU A 22 -23.11 4.60 -10.04
CA LEU A 22 -22.44 3.77 -11.04
C LEU A 22 -21.62 4.61 -12.02
N GLY A 23 -22.12 5.77 -12.46
CA GLY A 23 -21.36 6.66 -13.34
C GLY A 23 -20.08 7.18 -12.70
N LEU A 24 -20.15 7.62 -11.44
CA LEU A 24 -18.99 8.06 -10.67
C LEU A 24 -18.01 6.91 -10.41
N SER A 25 -18.51 5.75 -9.98
CA SER A 25 -17.70 4.55 -9.75
C SER A 25 -16.98 4.10 -11.03
N GLY A 26 -17.68 4.04 -12.16
CA GLY A 26 -17.09 3.71 -13.45
C GLY A 26 -16.02 4.72 -13.89
N LEU A 27 -16.26 6.02 -13.68
CA LEU A 27 -15.26 7.05 -13.93
C LEU A 27 -14.01 6.85 -13.07
N LEU A 28 -14.17 6.55 -11.78
CA LEU A 28 -13.04 6.30 -10.88
C LEU A 28 -12.23 5.07 -11.32
N VAL A 29 -12.88 3.99 -11.74
CA VAL A 29 -12.18 2.82 -12.31
C VAL A 29 -11.37 3.21 -13.55
N VAL A 30 -11.94 4.01 -14.45
CA VAL A 30 -11.22 4.48 -15.64
C VAL A 30 -10.01 5.34 -15.25
N VAL A 31 -10.18 6.29 -14.31
CA VAL A 31 -9.08 7.11 -13.79
C VAL A 31 -7.99 6.25 -13.18
N SER A 32 -8.36 5.24 -12.39
CA SER A 32 -7.43 4.29 -11.77
C SER A 32 -6.63 3.49 -12.81
N LEU A 33 -7.30 2.98 -13.85
CA LEU A 33 -6.64 2.25 -14.93
C LEU A 33 -5.70 3.14 -15.74
N VAL A 34 -6.15 4.36 -16.09
CA VAL A 34 -5.32 5.34 -16.81
C VAL A 34 -4.10 5.72 -15.97
N SER A 35 -4.30 5.99 -14.68
CA SER A 35 -3.21 6.29 -13.75
C SER A 35 -2.20 5.14 -13.71
N PHE A 36 -2.68 3.91 -13.54
CA PHE A 36 -1.82 2.74 -13.46
C PHE A 36 -0.99 2.54 -14.72
N VAL A 37 -1.59 2.68 -15.91
CA VAL A 37 -0.87 2.54 -17.18
C VAL A 37 0.10 3.70 -17.42
N ALA A 38 -0.28 4.93 -17.05
CA ALA A 38 0.53 6.13 -17.30
C ALA A 38 1.70 6.30 -16.32
N PHE A 39 1.49 5.99 -15.04
CA PHE A 39 2.45 6.26 -13.96
C PHE A 39 3.00 5.00 -13.30
N GLY A 40 2.36 3.84 -13.47
CA GLY A 40 2.72 2.63 -12.75
C GLY A 40 2.49 2.73 -11.24
N LEU A 41 3.15 1.85 -10.49
CA LEU A 41 3.20 1.88 -9.03
C LEU A 41 4.61 2.26 -8.55
N ASN A 42 4.66 3.05 -7.48
CA ASN A 42 5.89 3.39 -6.79
C ASN A 42 6.30 2.24 -5.85
N TYR A 43 7.00 1.24 -6.38
CA TYR A 43 7.40 0.05 -5.64
C TYR A 43 8.44 0.35 -4.54
N GLY A 44 8.26 -0.25 -3.36
CA GLY A 44 9.24 -0.23 -2.28
C GLY A 44 10.41 -1.22 -2.50
N ILE A 45 11.37 -1.21 -1.57
CA ILE A 45 12.53 -2.12 -1.58
C ILE A 45 12.14 -3.59 -1.61
N ASP A 46 10.99 -3.93 -1.04
CA ASP A 46 10.48 -5.30 -1.03
C ASP A 46 10.26 -5.85 -2.45
N PHE A 47 10.07 -4.98 -3.44
CA PHE A 47 9.79 -5.34 -4.83
C PHE A 47 10.86 -4.85 -5.83
N GLN A 48 11.60 -3.79 -5.50
CA GLN A 48 12.70 -3.28 -6.35
C GLN A 48 14.09 -3.79 -5.94
N GLY A 49 14.21 -4.32 -4.72
CA GLY A 49 15.51 -4.55 -4.09
C GLY A 49 16.19 -3.26 -3.62
N GLY A 50 17.22 -3.41 -2.79
CA GLY A 50 18.03 -2.32 -2.26
C GLY A 50 18.12 -2.29 -0.75
N THR A 51 18.64 -1.19 -0.22
CA THR A 51 18.95 -1.01 1.20
C THR A 51 18.22 0.18 1.77
N LYS A 52 17.72 0.01 2.99
CA LYS A 52 17.05 1.03 3.77
C LYS A 52 17.78 1.19 5.09
N ILE A 53 18.20 2.42 5.35
CA ILE A 53 18.89 2.82 6.56
C ILE A 53 17.96 3.75 7.34
N ARG A 54 17.67 3.39 8.58
CA ARG A 54 16.92 4.24 9.51
C ARG A 54 17.92 4.93 10.43
N THR A 55 17.91 6.25 10.40
CA THR A 55 18.74 7.08 11.27
C THR A 55 17.90 7.73 12.36
N GLU A 56 18.52 7.99 13.50
CA GLU A 56 18.00 8.84 14.57
C GLU A 56 19.08 9.84 14.98
N SER A 57 18.71 11.10 15.13
CA SER A 57 19.60 12.16 15.60
C SER A 57 18.89 13.09 16.57
N THR A 58 19.67 13.76 17.41
CA THR A 58 19.22 14.88 18.24
C THR A 58 19.24 16.22 17.50
N GLN A 59 19.86 16.28 16.33
CA GLN A 59 19.90 17.46 15.48
C GLN A 59 18.74 17.46 14.48
N ALA A 60 18.25 18.66 14.16
CA ALA A 60 17.21 18.82 13.17
C ALA A 60 17.69 18.29 11.81
N LEU A 61 16.94 17.35 11.25
CA LEU A 61 17.25 16.73 9.96
C LEU A 61 17.13 17.76 8.83
N ASP A 62 18.24 18.02 8.13
CA ASP A 62 18.21 18.66 6.82
C ASP A 62 18.45 17.64 5.71
N VAL A 63 17.38 17.37 4.97
CA VAL A 63 17.38 16.41 3.85
C VAL A 63 18.32 16.86 2.73
N ALA A 64 18.48 18.17 2.50
CA ALA A 64 19.37 18.68 1.47
C ALA A 64 20.83 18.37 1.82
N THR A 65 21.25 18.68 3.06
CA THR A 65 22.61 18.39 3.52
C THR A 65 22.91 16.89 3.48
N TYR A 66 21.97 16.03 3.89
CA TYR A 66 22.15 14.57 3.79
C TYR A 66 22.29 14.11 2.33
N ARG A 67 21.51 14.69 1.42
CA ARG A 67 21.61 14.36 -0.01
C ARG A 67 22.96 14.77 -0.60
N ASP A 68 23.43 15.96 -0.25
CA ASP A 68 24.72 16.48 -0.71
C ASP A 68 25.90 15.66 -0.17
N ALA A 69 25.80 15.16 1.07
CA ALA A 69 26.80 14.27 1.67
C ALA A 69 26.89 12.91 0.96
N LEU A 70 25.77 12.40 0.45
CA LEU A 70 25.68 11.10 -0.22
C LEU A 70 25.95 11.18 -1.72
N ALA A 71 25.82 12.35 -2.35
CA ALA A 71 26.05 12.53 -3.78
C ALA A 71 27.43 12.05 -4.29
N PRO A 72 28.56 12.25 -3.57
CA PRO A 72 29.88 11.77 -4.00
C PRO A 72 30.02 10.24 -4.07
N LEU A 73 29.12 9.50 -3.41
CA LEU A 73 29.18 8.04 -3.34
C LEU A 73 28.55 7.35 -4.57
N ASP A 74 28.00 8.12 -5.51
CA ASP A 74 27.40 7.64 -6.77
C ASP A 74 26.41 6.47 -6.57
N LEU A 75 25.52 6.63 -5.60
CA LEU A 75 24.61 5.59 -5.12
C LEU A 75 23.40 5.34 -6.03
N GLY A 76 23.28 6.08 -7.13
CA GLY A 76 22.08 6.06 -7.97
C GLY A 76 20.90 6.80 -7.33
N ASP A 77 19.71 6.21 -7.35
CA ASP A 77 18.50 6.83 -6.81
C ASP A 77 18.43 6.69 -5.28
N VAL A 78 18.58 7.82 -4.58
CA VAL A 78 18.53 7.92 -3.12
C VAL A 78 17.30 8.69 -2.69
N ALA A 79 16.40 8.00 -2.01
CA ALA A 79 15.19 8.57 -1.42
C ALA A 79 15.37 8.77 0.09
N ILE A 80 15.37 10.02 0.52
CA ILE A 80 15.45 10.41 1.93
C ILE A 80 14.08 10.93 2.36
N THR A 81 13.51 10.37 3.41
CA THR A 81 12.21 10.79 3.96
C THR A 81 12.33 10.96 5.46
N GLN A 82 11.84 12.08 5.99
CA GLN A 82 11.71 12.25 7.43
C GLN A 82 10.53 11.42 7.95
N VAL A 83 10.75 10.70 9.04
CA VAL A 83 9.71 9.91 9.70
C VAL A 83 9.15 10.74 10.84
N TYR A 84 7.83 10.94 10.85
CA TYR A 84 7.13 11.63 11.92
C TYR A 84 6.29 10.63 12.72
N ASP A 85 6.49 10.61 14.03
CA ASP A 85 5.67 9.84 14.97
C ASP A 85 5.29 10.75 16.15
N PRO A 86 4.00 10.84 16.51
CA PRO A 86 3.54 11.63 17.66
C PRO A 86 4.19 11.24 18.99
N ASN A 87 4.73 10.03 19.11
CA ASN A 87 5.36 9.52 20.33
C ASN A 87 6.87 9.79 20.39
N PHE A 88 7.46 10.40 19.37
CA PHE A 88 8.89 10.77 19.40
C PHE A 88 9.16 11.88 20.42
N ARG A 89 10.38 11.87 20.98
CA ARG A 89 10.85 12.97 21.83
C ARG A 89 10.94 14.25 21.00
N ALA A 90 10.86 15.41 21.64
CA ALA A 90 10.91 16.71 20.96
C ALA A 90 12.23 16.94 20.19
N ASP A 91 13.31 16.30 20.64
CA ASP A 91 14.63 16.32 20.03
C ASP A 91 14.92 15.07 19.18
N GLN A 92 13.97 14.15 19.00
CA GLN A 92 14.20 12.92 18.26
C GLN A 92 13.82 13.12 16.79
N HIS A 93 14.84 13.23 15.95
CA HIS A 93 14.68 13.38 14.51
C HIS A 93 15.06 12.08 13.80
N VAL A 94 14.08 11.46 13.13
CA VAL A 94 14.26 10.16 12.46
C VAL A 94 14.20 10.36 10.95
N ALA A 95 15.16 9.79 10.23
CA ALA A 95 15.12 9.72 8.77
C ALA A 95 15.12 8.26 8.30
N SER A 96 14.46 8.01 7.17
CA SER A 96 14.61 6.79 6.40
C SER A 96 15.28 7.14 5.10
N ILE A 97 16.47 6.57 4.90
CA ILE A 97 17.28 6.68 3.70
C ILE A 97 17.14 5.37 2.96
N ARG A 98 16.79 5.43 1.67
CA ARG A 98 16.68 4.25 0.82
C ARG A 98 17.56 4.42 -0.39
N ILE A 99 18.30 3.38 -0.68
CA ILE A 99 19.24 3.30 -1.78
C ILE A 99 18.85 2.05 -2.57
N GLN A 100 18.56 2.22 -3.86
CA GLN A 100 18.27 1.07 -4.73
C GLN A 100 19.52 0.19 -4.88
N SER A 101 19.33 -1.11 -5.07
CA SER A 101 20.43 -2.02 -5.39
C SER A 101 21.06 -1.64 -6.73
N GLN A 102 22.39 -1.67 -6.81
CA GLN A 102 23.11 -1.44 -8.06
C GLN A 102 23.22 -2.74 -8.88
N ASP A 103 23.43 -2.59 -10.20
CA ASP A 103 23.33 -3.66 -11.20
C ASP A 103 24.04 -4.96 -10.80
N GLY A 104 23.24 -5.99 -10.49
CA GLY A 104 23.69 -7.36 -10.26
C GLY A 104 23.80 -7.78 -8.79
N ASP A 105 23.79 -6.84 -7.85
CA ASP A 105 23.97 -7.12 -6.42
C ASP A 105 22.66 -7.16 -5.64
N GLU A 106 22.65 -7.92 -4.54
CA GLU A 106 21.49 -8.06 -3.68
C GLU A 106 21.13 -6.77 -2.93
N ALA A 107 22.12 -5.95 -2.64
CA ALA A 107 22.01 -4.73 -1.86
C ALA A 107 23.24 -3.88 -2.14
N ILE A 108 23.28 -2.65 -1.64
CA ILE A 108 24.58 -1.96 -1.57
C ILE A 108 25.52 -2.77 -0.67
N SER A 109 26.79 -2.84 -1.05
CA SER A 109 27.76 -3.67 -0.35
C SER A 109 27.96 -3.18 1.10
N PRO A 110 28.40 -4.04 2.03
CA PRO A 110 28.70 -3.61 3.40
C PRO A 110 29.69 -2.45 3.46
N GLU A 111 30.64 -2.38 2.52
CA GLU A 111 31.57 -1.26 2.38
C GLU A 111 30.86 0.03 1.99
N THR A 112 29.89 -0.05 1.07
CA THR A 112 29.05 1.09 0.67
C THR A 112 28.15 1.55 1.82
N VAL A 113 27.57 0.61 2.58
CA VAL A 113 26.81 0.93 3.80
C VAL A 113 27.70 1.70 4.78
N GLN A 114 28.92 1.23 5.03
CA GLN A 114 29.86 1.93 5.91
C GLN A 114 30.20 3.33 5.37
N ALA A 115 30.43 3.48 4.07
CA ALA A 115 30.71 4.77 3.45
C ALA A 115 29.53 5.75 3.60
N VAL A 116 28.29 5.25 3.51
CA VAL A 116 27.07 6.03 3.79
C VAL A 116 27.02 6.45 5.24
N GLU A 117 27.29 5.54 6.18
CA GLU A 117 27.30 5.84 7.61
C GLU A 117 28.36 6.90 7.96
N ASP A 118 29.57 6.77 7.39
CA ASP A 118 30.67 7.71 7.59
C ASP A 118 30.34 9.10 7.03
N ALA A 119 29.77 9.17 5.82
CA ALA A 119 29.38 10.44 5.18
C ALA A 119 28.30 11.17 5.99
N LEU A 120 27.32 10.44 6.53
CA LEU A 120 26.26 11.01 7.36
C LEU A 120 26.79 11.44 8.73
N SER A 121 27.67 10.65 9.34
CA SER A 121 28.29 10.97 10.63
C SER A 121 29.21 12.20 10.55
N ALA A 122 29.80 12.46 9.37
CA ALA A 122 30.63 13.65 9.15
C ALA A 122 29.81 14.96 9.15
N VAL A 123 28.55 14.89 8.71
CA VAL A 123 27.63 16.03 8.68
C VAL A 123 26.86 16.16 9.99
N ASP A 124 26.44 15.03 10.56
CA ASP A 124 25.71 14.97 11.82
C ASP A 124 26.39 14.00 12.79
N PRO A 125 27.30 14.52 13.66
CA PRO A 125 28.00 13.68 14.64
C PRO A 125 27.09 13.05 15.70
N ALA A 126 25.84 13.48 15.82
CA ALA A 126 24.87 12.92 16.76
C ALA A 126 23.98 11.83 16.12
N VAL A 127 24.16 11.55 14.83
CA VAL A 127 23.40 10.54 14.11
C VAL A 127 23.72 9.14 14.63
N THR A 128 22.69 8.31 14.73
CA THR A 128 22.77 6.90 15.06
C THR A 128 22.03 6.10 14.01
N PHE A 129 22.56 4.92 13.66
CA PHE A 129 21.98 4.03 12.67
C PHE A 129 21.18 2.95 13.39
N VAL A 130 19.86 3.17 13.47
CA VAL A 130 18.94 2.33 14.27
C VAL A 130 18.68 1.00 13.58
N SER A 131 18.58 1.00 12.24
CA SER A 131 18.46 -0.23 11.46
C SER A 131 19.01 -0.07 10.05
N VAL A 132 19.58 -1.15 9.54
CA VAL A 132 19.96 -1.33 8.13
C VAL A 132 19.27 -2.60 7.63
N GLU A 133 18.38 -2.43 6.67
CA GLU A 133 17.58 -3.49 6.06
C GLU A 133 17.95 -3.58 4.58
N SER A 134 18.30 -4.77 4.10
CA SER A 134 18.70 -5.00 2.70
C SER A 134 17.87 -6.13 2.10
N VAL A 135 17.34 -5.92 0.88
CA VAL A 135 16.50 -6.88 0.16
C VAL A 135 17.06 -7.12 -1.23
N GLY A 136 17.36 -8.39 -1.56
CA GLY A 136 17.85 -8.83 -2.86
C GLY A 136 16.84 -8.70 -4.01
N PRO A 137 17.27 -8.39 -5.25
CA PRO A 137 16.39 -8.30 -6.41
C PRO A 137 15.74 -9.67 -6.73
N LYS A 138 16.45 -10.78 -6.47
CA LYS A 138 15.90 -12.14 -6.61
C LYS A 138 14.72 -12.38 -5.66
N VAL A 139 14.90 -12.04 -4.38
CA VAL A 139 13.84 -12.14 -3.37
C VAL A 139 12.70 -11.20 -3.74
N SER A 140 13.01 -9.98 -4.18
CA SER A 140 12.00 -8.99 -4.56
C SER A 140 11.12 -9.43 -5.74
N GLY A 141 11.71 -10.08 -6.76
CA GLY A 141 10.97 -10.63 -7.88
C GLY A 141 10.06 -11.78 -7.48
N GLU A 142 10.52 -12.67 -6.59
CA GLU A 142 9.70 -13.73 -6.02
C GLU A 142 8.53 -13.17 -5.18
N LEU A 143 8.77 -12.10 -4.42
CA LEU A 143 7.76 -11.39 -3.64
C LEU A 143 6.65 -10.78 -4.51
N ILE A 144 6.99 -10.20 -5.67
CA ILE A 144 5.98 -9.69 -6.62
C ILE A 144 5.04 -10.82 -7.05
N TRP A 145 5.59 -11.95 -7.48
CA TRP A 145 4.78 -13.09 -7.94
C TRP A 145 3.96 -13.70 -6.82
N THR A 146 4.55 -13.86 -5.64
CA THR A 146 3.83 -14.34 -4.45
C THR A 146 2.66 -13.44 -4.08
N ALA A 147 2.84 -12.11 -4.19
CA ALA A 147 1.76 -11.14 -3.95
C ALA A 147 0.63 -11.27 -4.98
N VAL A 148 0.96 -11.38 -6.27
CA VAL A 148 -0.02 -11.59 -7.34
C VAL A 148 -0.79 -12.90 -7.14
N GLU A 149 -0.08 -14.00 -6.87
CA GLU A 149 -0.67 -15.31 -6.60
C GLU A 149 -1.60 -15.27 -5.40
N SER A 150 -1.21 -14.58 -4.32
CA SER A 150 -2.03 -14.43 -3.11
C SER A 150 -3.35 -13.73 -3.39
N VAL A 151 -3.33 -12.65 -4.18
CA VAL A 151 -4.54 -11.91 -4.58
C VAL A 151 -5.44 -12.78 -5.47
N VAL A 152 -4.87 -13.46 -6.47
CA VAL A 152 -5.63 -14.35 -7.37
C VAL A 152 -6.24 -15.51 -6.58
N ALA A 153 -5.48 -16.14 -5.69
CA ALA A 153 -5.95 -17.23 -4.84
C ALA A 153 -7.08 -16.76 -3.90
N ALA A 154 -6.98 -15.56 -3.33
CA ALA A 154 -8.04 -14.97 -2.52
C ALA A 154 -9.33 -14.79 -3.33
N ILE A 155 -9.26 -14.18 -4.53
CA ILE A 155 -10.41 -14.01 -5.43
C ILE A 155 -11.03 -15.38 -5.79
N GLY A 156 -10.19 -16.39 -6.08
CA GLY A 156 -10.62 -17.75 -6.37
C GLY A 156 -11.35 -18.42 -5.19
N ALA A 157 -10.81 -18.31 -3.98
CA ALA A 157 -11.43 -18.85 -2.78
C ALA A 157 -12.80 -18.21 -2.51
N VAL A 158 -12.92 -16.90 -2.74
CA VAL A 158 -14.17 -16.16 -2.64
C VAL A 158 -15.20 -16.65 -3.65
N LEU A 159 -14.80 -16.82 -4.91
CA LEU A 159 -15.67 -17.35 -5.97
C LEU A 159 -16.25 -18.71 -5.59
N ILE A 160 -15.39 -19.61 -5.11
CA ILE A 160 -15.80 -20.95 -4.67
C ILE A 160 -16.78 -20.84 -3.50
N TYR A 161 -16.48 -20.03 -2.49
CA TYR A 161 -17.36 -19.84 -1.34
C TYR A 161 -18.75 -19.32 -1.74
N ILE A 162 -18.80 -18.28 -2.57
CA ILE A 162 -20.07 -17.68 -3.00
C ILE A 162 -20.84 -18.64 -3.90
N TRP A 163 -20.17 -19.36 -4.80
CA TRP A 163 -20.81 -20.37 -5.65
C TRP A 163 -21.45 -21.51 -4.84
N LEU A 164 -20.82 -21.95 -3.75
CA LEU A 164 -21.40 -22.97 -2.86
C LEU A 164 -22.57 -22.44 -2.01
N ARG A 165 -22.57 -21.14 -1.70
CA ARG A 165 -23.52 -20.54 -0.76
C ARG A 165 -24.72 -19.85 -1.44
N PHE A 166 -24.54 -19.36 -2.67
CA PHE A 166 -25.48 -18.52 -3.42
C PHE A 166 -25.59 -18.96 -4.89
N GLU A 167 -26.63 -18.47 -5.57
CA GLU A 167 -26.76 -18.66 -7.02
C GLU A 167 -25.62 -17.96 -7.77
N TRP A 168 -25.21 -18.50 -8.91
CA TRP A 168 -24.02 -18.05 -9.66
C TRP A 168 -24.05 -16.56 -10.06
N GLN A 169 -25.24 -15.96 -10.19
CA GLN A 169 -25.39 -14.54 -10.50
C GLN A 169 -24.86 -13.65 -9.36
N PHE A 170 -25.05 -14.06 -8.10
CA PHE A 170 -24.49 -13.36 -6.94
C PHE A 170 -22.97 -13.48 -6.91
N ALA A 171 -22.42 -14.64 -7.30
CA ALA A 171 -20.96 -14.83 -7.38
C ALA A 171 -20.31 -13.83 -8.35
N ILE A 172 -20.88 -13.66 -9.56
CA ILE A 172 -20.36 -12.68 -10.51
C ILE A 172 -20.45 -11.25 -9.97
N GLY A 173 -21.59 -10.88 -9.38
CA GLY A 173 -21.78 -9.55 -8.80
C GLY A 173 -20.75 -9.21 -7.71
N ALA A 174 -20.49 -10.16 -6.81
CA ALA A 174 -19.48 -9.99 -5.76
C ALA A 174 -18.06 -9.84 -6.33
N VAL A 175 -17.70 -10.60 -7.37
CA VAL A 175 -16.39 -10.47 -8.00
C VAL A 175 -16.22 -9.12 -8.67
N VAL A 176 -17.25 -8.65 -9.39
CA VAL A 176 -17.18 -7.34 -10.03
C VAL A 176 -17.00 -6.23 -8.99
N ALA A 177 -17.75 -6.28 -7.88
CA ALA A 177 -17.59 -5.34 -6.77
C ALA A 177 -16.18 -5.40 -6.16
N LEU A 178 -15.67 -6.62 -5.96
CA LEU A 178 -14.34 -6.82 -5.38
C LEU A 178 -13.21 -6.29 -6.28
N VAL A 179 -13.27 -6.62 -7.58
CA VAL A 179 -12.31 -6.13 -8.57
C VAL A 179 -12.37 -4.62 -8.66
N HIS A 180 -13.56 -4.03 -8.63
CA HIS A 180 -13.75 -2.58 -8.58
C HIS A 180 -13.02 -1.96 -7.37
N ASP A 181 -13.22 -2.50 -6.16
CA ASP A 181 -12.63 -1.94 -4.94
C ASP A 181 -11.09 -2.04 -4.96
N VAL A 182 -10.56 -3.16 -5.43
CA VAL A 182 -9.10 -3.35 -5.58
C VAL A 182 -8.54 -2.40 -6.64
N LEU A 183 -9.18 -2.27 -7.80
CA LEU A 183 -8.73 -1.37 -8.88
C LEU A 183 -8.74 0.09 -8.43
N ILE A 184 -9.79 0.55 -7.76
CA ILE A 184 -9.83 1.91 -7.25
C ILE A 184 -8.72 2.12 -6.23
N THR A 185 -8.56 1.20 -5.28
CA THR A 185 -7.52 1.31 -4.25
C THR A 185 -6.13 1.37 -4.89
N VAL A 186 -5.78 0.43 -5.77
CA VAL A 186 -4.49 0.41 -6.49
C VAL A 186 -4.30 1.68 -7.32
N GLY A 187 -5.36 2.18 -7.97
CA GLY A 187 -5.32 3.43 -8.72
C GLY A 187 -5.02 4.66 -7.87
N VAL A 188 -5.50 4.71 -6.62
CA VAL A 188 -5.14 5.78 -5.67
C VAL A 188 -3.64 5.71 -5.34
N PHE A 189 -3.09 4.52 -5.08
CA PHE A 189 -1.65 4.37 -4.86
C PHE A 189 -0.83 4.81 -6.08
N SER A 190 -1.26 4.45 -7.28
CA SER A 190 -0.64 4.88 -8.53
C SER A 190 -0.72 6.40 -8.72
N LEU A 191 -1.90 7.01 -8.53
CA LEU A 191 -2.14 8.41 -8.82
C LEU A 191 -1.33 9.34 -7.91
N PHE A 192 -1.27 9.00 -6.62
CA PHE A 192 -0.54 9.79 -5.63
C PHE A 192 0.92 9.33 -5.47
N GLN A 193 1.36 8.35 -6.26
CA GLN A 193 2.70 7.77 -6.16
C GLN A 193 3.06 7.34 -4.74
N ILE A 194 2.06 6.85 -4.00
CA ILE A 194 2.24 6.32 -2.66
C ILE A 194 3.03 5.03 -2.78
N ARG A 195 4.00 4.85 -1.88
CA ARG A 195 4.87 3.68 -1.88
C ARG A 195 4.05 2.40 -1.70
N PHE A 196 4.37 1.41 -2.53
CA PHE A 196 3.75 0.11 -2.57
C PHE A 196 4.73 -0.95 -2.06
N ASP A 197 4.52 -1.44 -0.83
CA ASP A 197 5.35 -2.44 -0.15
C ASP A 197 4.49 -3.63 0.32
N LEU A 198 5.09 -4.61 1.02
CA LEU A 198 4.33 -5.78 1.50
C LEU A 198 3.22 -5.42 2.48
N ALA A 199 3.37 -4.33 3.25
CA ALA A 199 2.32 -3.88 4.16
C ALA A 199 1.07 -3.42 3.39
N ILE A 200 1.26 -2.82 2.22
CA ILE A 200 0.14 -2.46 1.32
C ILE A 200 -0.57 -3.70 0.79
N ILE A 201 0.15 -4.79 0.47
CA ILE A 201 -0.50 -6.06 0.09
C ILE A 201 -1.36 -6.60 1.23
N ALA A 202 -0.86 -6.58 2.46
CA ALA A 202 -1.65 -7.02 3.63
C ALA A 202 -2.89 -6.13 3.85
N ALA A 203 -2.75 -4.80 3.66
CA ALA A 203 -3.86 -3.87 3.73
C ALA A 203 -4.92 -4.12 2.63
N LEU A 204 -4.48 -4.40 1.39
CA LEU A 204 -5.38 -4.74 0.28
C LEU A 204 -6.17 -6.03 0.57
N LEU A 205 -5.51 -7.08 1.07
CA LEU A 205 -6.18 -8.32 1.47
C LEU A 205 -7.21 -8.10 2.59
N THR A 206 -6.91 -7.18 3.50
CA THR A 206 -7.82 -6.77 4.57
C THR A 206 -9.06 -6.07 4.00
N ILE A 207 -8.87 -5.13 3.06
CA ILE A 207 -9.97 -4.44 2.35
C ILE A 207 -10.83 -5.46 1.61
N VAL A 208 -10.22 -6.41 0.90
CA VAL A 208 -10.91 -7.51 0.20
C VAL A 208 -11.80 -8.29 1.16
N GLY A 209 -11.28 -8.65 2.35
CA GLY A 209 -12.06 -9.36 3.37
C GLY A 209 -13.26 -8.57 3.88
N TYR A 210 -13.08 -7.28 4.18
CA TYR A 210 -14.17 -6.43 4.66
C TYR A 210 -15.22 -6.13 3.57
N SER A 211 -14.80 -5.84 2.33
CA SER A 211 -15.69 -5.59 1.19
C SER A 211 -16.55 -6.82 0.89
N LEU A 212 -15.95 -8.01 0.95
CA LEU A 212 -16.69 -9.26 0.79
C LEU A 212 -17.70 -9.47 1.92
N ASN A 213 -17.29 -9.25 3.17
CA ASN A 213 -18.17 -9.43 4.32
C ASN A 213 -19.43 -8.57 4.18
N ASP A 214 -19.29 -7.31 3.75
CA ASP A 214 -20.44 -6.44 3.48
C ASP A 214 -21.33 -6.98 2.36
N THR A 215 -20.73 -7.39 1.24
CA THR A 215 -21.44 -7.98 0.10
C THR A 215 -22.27 -9.21 0.49
N VAL A 216 -21.69 -10.11 1.29
CA VAL A 216 -22.37 -11.34 1.74
C VAL A 216 -23.56 -11.03 2.64
N VAL A 217 -23.41 -10.08 3.57
CA VAL A 217 -24.51 -9.67 4.46
C VAL A 217 -25.68 -9.08 3.66
N VAL A 218 -25.39 -8.23 2.68
CA VAL A 218 -26.42 -7.66 1.79
C VAL A 218 -27.10 -8.76 0.97
N PHE A 219 -26.34 -9.67 0.36
CA PHE A 219 -26.89 -10.75 -0.45
C PHE A 219 -27.77 -11.71 0.35
N ASP A 220 -27.38 -12.04 1.59
CA ASP A 220 -28.19 -12.89 2.45
C ASP A 220 -29.53 -12.22 2.79
N ARG A 221 -29.52 -10.90 3.05
CA ARG A 221 -30.74 -10.15 3.31
C ARG A 221 -31.66 -10.03 2.08
N VAL A 222 -31.09 -9.81 0.90
CA VAL A 222 -31.86 -9.83 -0.37
C VAL A 222 -32.52 -11.19 -0.56
N ARG A 223 -31.77 -12.29 -0.36
CA ARG A 223 -32.29 -13.65 -0.47
C ARG A 223 -33.41 -13.94 0.54
N GLU A 224 -33.26 -13.49 1.79
CA GLU A 224 -34.31 -13.64 2.81
C GLU A 224 -35.59 -12.93 2.38
N ASN A 225 -35.47 -11.70 1.88
CA ASN A 225 -36.62 -10.90 1.44
C ASN A 225 -37.32 -11.48 0.20
N LEU A 226 -36.58 -12.12 -0.72
CA LEU A 226 -37.15 -12.79 -1.90
C LEU A 226 -37.86 -14.12 -1.58
N ARG A 227 -37.62 -14.68 -0.38
CA ARG A 227 -38.26 -15.92 0.10
C ARG A 227 -39.53 -15.67 0.93
N ARG A 228 -39.82 -14.41 1.27
CA ARG A 228 -41.08 -13.98 1.90
C ARG A 228 -42.10 -13.64 0.83
#